data_AF-A0A258FD87-F1
#
_entry.id   AF-A0A258FD87-F1
#
_cell.length_a   1.000
_cell.length_b   1.000
_cell.length_c   1.000
_cell.angle_alpha   90.00
_cell.angle_beta   90.00
_cell.angle_gamma   90.00
#
_symmetry.space_group_name_H-M   'P 1'
#
loop_
_entity.id
_entity.type
_entity.pdbx_description
1 polymer ?
#
loop_
_entity_poly.entity_id
_entity_poly.type
_entity_poly.pdbx_seq_one_letter_code
_entity_poly.pdbx_strand_id
1 'polypeptide(L)'
;MHVLGATQVQQHRTQLQRFKELAEQVAGTSPDMREPELHSARQFVGAGDRRSGNNAQAQLSEHGPSALDRDALKDAVTLSRDRLIQKYGCTIADRAIEASKSQAPTLKQILGKRQRMRREADAECGKAMVAAGIQVQQHSVRDYTHVIVTQLNLLQEGVSPSISAVVIAAFPDDPKKATSIRNSRHGNRRKQAYNSDAVRSHPMEKAMQMTHGRASMNRRHTAGTFGQSLDINHAMFKSCDRIAKLEARVQLLEQQMQSTKQREALADAGCTTSREKVLALYDQGKRQTEIARLLDMSLNTVKAILRRSKEG
;
A
#
# COMPACT_ATOMS: atom_id res chain seq x y z
N MET A 1 -33.63 -5.20 24.70
CA MET A 1 -32.18 -5.11 24.99
C MET A 1 -31.49 -6.37 24.48
N HIS A 2 -30.35 -6.20 23.80
CA HIS A 2 -29.27 -7.16 23.51
C HIS A 2 -29.58 -8.56 22.95
N VAL A 3 -29.69 -8.67 21.62
CA VAL A 3 -29.40 -9.93 20.87
C VAL A 3 -28.42 -9.70 19.69
N LEU A 4 -28.11 -8.44 19.34
CA LEU A 4 -27.25 -8.10 18.20
C LEU A 4 -25.73 -8.32 18.42
N GLY A 5 -25.29 -8.58 19.65
CA GLY A 5 -23.86 -8.80 19.95
C GLY A 5 -23.38 -10.22 19.65
N ALA A 6 -24.24 -11.23 19.81
CA ALA A 6 -23.82 -12.64 19.71
C ALA A 6 -23.55 -13.08 18.26
N THR A 7 -24.31 -12.54 17.29
CA THR A 7 -24.19 -12.86 15.87
C THR A 7 -22.97 -12.21 15.21
N GLN A 8 -22.61 -10.98 15.63
CA GLN A 8 -21.37 -10.34 15.18
C GLN A 8 -20.15 -11.10 15.71
N VAL A 9 -20.16 -11.48 16.98
CA VAL A 9 -19.07 -12.27 17.59
C VAL A 9 -18.94 -13.65 16.94
N GLN A 10 -20.04 -14.33 16.60
CA GLN A 10 -20.00 -15.63 15.89
C GLN A 10 -19.47 -15.51 14.44
N GLN A 11 -19.86 -14.47 13.70
CA GLN A 11 -19.34 -14.23 12.34
C GLN A 11 -17.84 -13.88 12.36
N HIS A 12 -17.38 -13.11 13.35
CA HIS A 12 -15.95 -12.83 13.52
C HIS A 12 -15.15 -14.05 13.97
N ARG A 13 -15.73 -14.94 14.79
CA ARG A 13 -15.09 -16.20 15.23
C ARG A 13 -14.87 -17.16 14.06
N THR A 14 -15.80 -17.22 13.10
CA THR A 14 -15.65 -18.03 11.87
C THR A 14 -14.60 -17.43 10.91
N GLN A 15 -14.42 -16.11 10.89
CA GLN A 15 -13.38 -15.45 10.10
C GLN A 15 -11.98 -15.69 10.67
N LEU A 16 -11.80 -15.62 12.00
CA LEU A 16 -10.55 -16.00 12.67
C LEU A 16 -10.19 -17.47 12.43
N GLN A 17 -11.19 -18.35 12.35
CA GLN A 17 -11.00 -19.76 12.03
C GLN A 17 -10.52 -19.96 10.58
N ARG A 18 -11.14 -19.29 9.61
CA ARG A 18 -10.67 -19.31 8.22
C ARG A 18 -9.29 -18.68 8.04
N PHE A 19 -8.95 -17.64 8.80
CA PHE A 19 -7.61 -17.05 8.79
C PHE A 19 -6.55 -17.96 9.39
N LYS A 20 -6.87 -18.69 10.45
CA LYS A 20 -5.99 -19.72 11.01
C LYS A 20 -5.82 -20.90 10.04
N GLU A 21 -6.90 -21.37 9.42
CA GLU A 21 -6.85 -22.44 8.40
C GLU A 21 -6.02 -22.04 7.18
N LEU A 22 -6.14 -20.81 6.68
CA LEU A 22 -5.29 -20.28 5.60
C LEU A 22 -3.82 -20.15 6.02
N ALA A 23 -3.55 -19.74 7.26
CA ALA A 23 -2.18 -19.64 7.78
C ALA A 23 -1.54 -21.03 7.99
N GLU A 24 -2.30 -22.03 8.42
CA GLU A 24 -1.85 -23.43 8.57
C GLU A 24 -1.67 -24.12 7.21
N GLN A 25 -2.52 -23.86 6.22
CA GLN A 25 -2.32 -24.33 4.84
C GLN A 25 -1.01 -23.80 4.23
N VAL A 26 -0.66 -22.54 4.52
CA VAL A 26 0.61 -21.94 4.07
C VAL A 26 1.83 -22.50 4.81
N ALA A 27 1.66 -22.97 6.05
CA ALA A 27 2.71 -23.69 6.77
C ALA A 27 2.93 -25.12 6.22
N GLY A 28 1.87 -25.75 5.69
CA GLY A 28 1.92 -27.07 5.05
C GLY A 28 2.40 -27.06 3.58
N THR A 29 2.27 -25.93 2.88
CA THR A 29 2.78 -25.76 1.51
C THR A 29 4.06 -24.94 1.48
N SER A 30 5.09 -25.39 2.19
CA SER A 30 6.45 -24.89 2.03
C SER A 30 7.18 -25.76 0.99
N PRO A 31 7.17 -25.39 -0.31
CA PRO A 31 8.17 -25.91 -1.21
C PRO A 31 9.50 -25.25 -0.85
N ASP A 32 10.47 -26.11 -0.57
CA ASP A 32 11.90 -25.86 -0.55
C ASP A 32 12.30 -24.86 -1.65
N MET A 33 12.49 -23.59 -1.27
CA MET A 33 13.00 -22.56 -2.17
C MET A 33 14.43 -22.27 -1.75
N ARG A 34 15.33 -23.00 -2.40
CA ARG A 34 16.76 -22.71 -2.54
C ARG A 34 16.99 -21.20 -2.56
N GLU A 35 17.92 -20.77 -1.71
CA GLU A 35 18.50 -19.44 -1.73
C GLU A 35 18.87 -19.04 -3.17
N PRO A 36 18.49 -17.85 -3.65
CA PRO A 36 19.21 -17.25 -4.74
C PRO A 36 20.53 -16.71 -4.19
N GLU A 37 21.61 -17.22 -4.76
CA GLU A 37 23.00 -16.84 -4.51
C GLU A 37 23.18 -15.33 -4.43
N LEU A 38 23.85 -14.90 -3.36
CA LEU A 38 24.38 -13.56 -3.19
C LEU A 38 25.43 -13.28 -4.26
N HIS A 39 25.03 -12.62 -5.34
CA HIS A 39 25.97 -11.96 -6.24
C HIS A 39 26.09 -10.47 -5.92
N SER A 40 27.18 -10.21 -5.19
CA SER A 40 28.06 -9.05 -5.27
C SER A 40 27.58 -7.70 -4.73
N ALA A 41 27.94 -7.47 -3.46
CA ALA A 41 28.30 -6.16 -2.97
C ALA A 41 29.71 -5.78 -3.47
N ARG A 42 29.81 -4.81 -4.38
CA ARG A 42 30.99 -3.99 -4.80
C ARG A 42 30.53 -3.24 -6.05
N GLN A 43 30.58 -1.91 -6.22
CA GLN A 43 31.50 -0.88 -5.76
C GLN A 43 30.77 0.47 -5.79
N PHE A 44 31.05 1.32 -4.81
CA PHE A 44 31.07 2.76 -5.00
C PHE A 44 32.48 3.16 -5.47
N VAL A 45 32.54 4.31 -6.14
CA VAL A 45 33.70 5.14 -6.52
C VAL A 45 34.27 4.91 -7.93
N GLY A 46 34.15 5.96 -8.76
CA GLY A 46 35.30 6.45 -9.52
C GLY A 46 35.22 6.43 -11.05
N ALA A 47 35.08 7.64 -11.60
CA ALA A 47 35.70 8.12 -12.84
C ALA A 47 35.19 7.63 -14.21
N GLY A 48 35.07 8.61 -15.12
CA GLY A 48 35.61 8.48 -16.47
C GLY A 48 34.59 8.32 -17.58
N ASP A 49 34.35 9.43 -18.29
CA ASP A 49 34.07 9.54 -19.72
C ASP A 49 33.14 8.55 -20.42
N ARG A 50 32.12 9.12 -21.08
CA ARG A 50 31.82 8.81 -22.49
C ARG A 50 30.99 9.92 -23.12
N ARG A 51 31.67 10.71 -23.95
CA ARG A 51 31.10 11.51 -25.04
C ARG A 51 30.28 10.61 -25.96
N SER A 52 29.08 11.05 -26.32
CA SER A 52 28.41 10.62 -27.55
C SER A 52 28.00 11.88 -28.30
N GLY A 53 28.57 12.03 -29.49
CA GLY A 53 28.54 13.23 -30.30
C GLY A 53 27.16 13.57 -30.82
N ASN A 54 26.97 14.87 -31.06
CA ASN A 54 26.23 15.37 -32.20
C ASN A 54 27.03 16.52 -32.79
N ASN A 55 27.56 16.26 -33.98
CA ASN A 55 28.18 17.24 -34.86
C ASN A 55 27.10 18.22 -35.33
N ALA A 56 27.20 19.46 -34.88
CA ALA A 56 26.86 20.60 -35.72
C ALA A 56 28.19 21.29 -36.05
N GLN A 57 28.57 21.24 -37.32
CA GLN A 57 29.68 22.00 -37.88
C GLN A 57 29.52 23.48 -37.52
N ALA A 58 30.30 23.95 -36.56
CA ALA A 58 30.64 25.36 -36.42
C ALA A 58 32.15 25.44 -36.66
N GLN A 59 32.49 26.16 -37.73
CA GLN A 59 33.86 26.40 -38.16
C GLN A 59 34.72 26.89 -36.99
N LEU A 60 35.85 26.23 -36.81
CA LEU A 60 36.88 26.54 -35.83
C LEU A 60 37.40 27.97 -36.06
N SER A 61 37.22 28.86 -35.08
CA SER A 61 38.16 29.97 -34.86
C SER A 61 39.11 29.56 -33.74
N GLU A 62 40.40 29.43 -34.04
CA GLU A 62 41.47 28.85 -33.21
C GLU A 62 41.87 29.64 -31.95
N HIS A 63 41.00 30.45 -31.35
CA HIS A 63 41.30 31.18 -30.13
C HIS A 63 40.25 30.89 -29.07
N GLY A 64 40.66 30.29 -27.94
CA GLY A 64 39.83 30.21 -26.74
C GLY A 64 39.34 31.61 -26.33
N PRO A 65 38.24 31.73 -25.55
CA PRO A 65 37.63 33.02 -25.26
C PRO A 65 38.69 33.96 -24.70
N SER A 66 38.89 35.06 -25.42
CA SER A 66 39.89 36.06 -25.06
C SER A 66 39.61 36.57 -23.64
N ALA A 67 40.60 37.13 -22.96
CA ALA A 67 40.37 37.76 -21.65
C ALA A 67 39.22 38.79 -21.72
N LEU A 68 39.12 39.48 -22.85
CA LEU A 68 38.05 40.42 -23.18
C LEU A 68 36.67 39.74 -23.29
N ASP A 69 36.56 38.56 -23.89
CA ASP A 69 35.28 37.83 -23.96
C ASP A 69 34.79 37.40 -22.56
N ARG A 70 35.71 37.04 -21.66
CA ARG A 70 35.39 36.67 -20.27
C ARG A 70 34.96 37.87 -19.43
N ASP A 71 35.59 39.03 -19.63
CA ASP A 71 35.22 40.25 -18.92
C ASP A 71 33.93 40.87 -19.46
N ALA A 72 33.71 40.81 -20.78
CA ALA A 72 32.44 41.17 -21.40
C ALA A 72 31.29 40.29 -20.91
N LEU A 73 31.49 38.99 -20.73
CA LEU A 73 30.48 38.08 -20.18
C LEU A 73 30.08 38.42 -18.73
N LYS A 74 31.06 38.80 -17.89
CA LYS A 74 30.77 39.25 -16.51
C LYS A 74 29.97 40.55 -16.51
N ASP A 75 30.41 41.51 -17.32
CA ASP A 75 29.76 42.82 -17.44
C ASP A 75 28.36 42.72 -18.06
N ALA A 76 28.09 41.71 -18.89
CA ALA A 76 26.79 41.45 -19.52
C ALA A 76 25.66 41.11 -18.53
N VAL A 77 26.00 40.78 -17.27
CA VAL A 77 25.02 40.56 -16.20
C VAL A 77 24.50 41.88 -15.62
N THR A 78 25.28 42.97 -15.75
CA THR A 78 25.02 44.25 -15.04
C THR A 78 24.89 45.47 -15.94
N LEU A 79 25.53 45.47 -17.12
CA LEU A 79 25.53 46.61 -18.04
C LEU A 79 24.46 46.48 -19.12
N SER A 80 23.95 47.62 -19.59
CA SER A 80 23.05 47.67 -20.75
C SER A 80 23.78 47.33 -22.05
N ARG A 81 23.04 46.85 -23.05
CA ARG A 81 23.57 46.49 -24.38
C ARG A 81 24.42 47.60 -24.99
N ASP A 82 23.95 48.84 -24.95
CA ASP A 82 24.66 49.98 -25.56
C ASP A 82 25.99 50.28 -24.87
N ARG A 83 26.05 50.13 -23.54
CA ARG A 83 27.30 50.30 -22.78
C ARG A 83 28.29 49.16 -23.01
N LEU A 84 27.81 47.94 -23.21
CA LEU A 84 28.65 46.79 -23.58
C LEU A 84 29.22 46.97 -24.98
N ILE A 85 28.39 47.42 -25.93
CA ILE A 85 28.81 47.72 -27.31
C ILE A 85 29.88 48.83 -27.31
N GLN A 86 29.70 49.88 -26.49
CA GLN A 86 30.67 50.96 -26.39
C GLN A 86 32.02 50.50 -25.81
N LYS A 87 32.02 49.55 -24.88
CA LYS A 87 33.22 49.09 -24.16
C LYS A 87 33.98 47.97 -24.88
N TYR A 88 33.26 47.07 -25.55
CA TYR A 88 33.83 45.84 -26.13
C TYR A 88 33.57 45.67 -27.63
N GLY A 89 32.78 46.57 -28.24
CA GLY A 89 32.34 46.44 -29.63
C GLY A 89 31.14 45.49 -29.80
N CYS A 90 30.40 45.65 -30.90
CA CYS A 90 29.14 44.94 -31.15
C CYS A 90 29.26 43.41 -31.08
N THR A 91 30.31 42.84 -31.69
CA THR A 91 30.45 41.39 -31.84
C THR A 91 30.79 40.65 -30.55
N ILE A 92 31.52 41.30 -29.63
CA ILE A 92 31.85 40.76 -28.31
C ILE A 92 30.67 40.98 -27.36
N ALA A 93 30.04 42.15 -27.42
CA ALA A 93 28.84 42.46 -26.63
C ALA A 93 27.68 41.50 -26.93
N ASP A 94 27.37 41.26 -28.20
CA ASP A 94 26.27 40.35 -28.58
C ASP A 94 26.59 38.89 -28.20
N ARG A 95 27.84 38.41 -28.40
CA ARG A 95 28.28 37.09 -27.92
C ARG A 95 28.18 36.95 -26.41
N ALA A 96 28.57 37.97 -25.65
CA ALA A 96 28.49 37.99 -24.19
C ALA A 96 27.03 37.98 -23.69
N ILE A 97 26.13 38.70 -24.38
CA ILE A 97 24.69 38.72 -24.05
C ILE A 97 24.05 37.34 -24.33
N GLU A 98 24.37 36.71 -25.46
CA GLU A 98 23.88 35.36 -25.79
C GLU A 98 24.43 34.29 -24.85
N ALA A 99 25.71 34.37 -24.52
CA ALA A 99 26.34 33.50 -23.53
C ALA A 99 25.74 33.71 -22.12
N SER A 100 25.44 34.94 -21.72
CA SER A 100 24.76 35.26 -20.45
C SER A 100 23.35 34.69 -20.40
N LYS A 101 22.57 34.85 -21.49
CA LYS A 101 21.21 34.28 -21.60
C LYS A 101 21.21 32.76 -21.59
N SER A 102 22.17 32.11 -22.24
CA SER A 102 22.30 30.64 -22.23
C SER A 102 22.82 30.07 -20.91
N GLN A 103 23.51 30.88 -20.09
CA GLN A 103 23.95 30.53 -18.74
C GLN A 103 22.93 30.88 -17.64
N ALA A 104 21.82 31.53 -18.00
CA ALA A 104 20.76 31.87 -17.05
C ALA A 104 20.21 30.59 -16.39
N PRO A 105 20.09 30.54 -15.04
CA PRO A 105 19.64 29.35 -14.35
C PRO A 105 18.19 29.03 -14.75
N THR A 106 17.97 27.79 -15.17
CA THR A 106 16.62 27.29 -15.47
C THR A 106 15.73 27.33 -14.23
N LEU A 107 14.41 27.45 -14.43
CA LEU A 107 13.42 27.44 -13.33
C LEU A 107 13.61 26.24 -12.39
N LYS A 108 13.96 25.07 -12.94
CA LYS A 108 14.26 23.85 -12.17
C LYS A 108 15.47 24.03 -11.26
N GLN A 109 16.53 24.69 -11.71
CA GLN A 109 17.73 24.97 -10.90
C GLN A 109 17.41 25.99 -9.79
N ILE A 110 16.61 27.03 -10.09
CA ILE A 110 16.18 28.03 -9.11
C ILE A 110 15.33 27.38 -8.01
N LEU A 111 14.33 26.59 -8.38
CA LEU A 111 13.48 25.86 -7.43
C LEU A 111 14.29 24.83 -6.61
N GLY A 112 15.22 24.13 -7.25
CA GLY A 112 16.15 23.23 -6.59
C GLY A 112 17.01 23.94 -5.53
N LYS A 113 17.58 25.11 -5.87
CA LYS A 113 18.36 25.94 -4.93
C LYS A 113 17.50 26.42 -3.77
N ARG A 114 16.29 26.92 -4.04
CA ARG A 114 15.32 27.31 -3.01
C ARG A 114 15.01 26.17 -2.04
N GLN A 115 14.83 24.94 -2.57
CA GLN A 115 14.57 23.77 -1.74
C GLN A 115 15.77 23.38 -0.88
N ARG A 116 17.01 23.50 -1.39
CA ARG A 116 18.23 23.26 -0.60
C ARG A 116 18.35 24.26 0.55
N MET A 117 18.20 25.56 0.27
CA MET A 117 18.26 26.60 1.31
C MET A 117 17.21 26.37 2.40
N ARG A 118 15.99 25.94 2.06
CA ARG A 118 14.99 25.56 3.05
C ARG A 118 15.44 24.40 3.95
N ARG A 119 16.02 23.35 3.36
CA ARG A 119 16.52 22.19 4.13
C ARG A 119 17.68 22.57 5.05
N GLU A 120 18.56 23.45 4.59
CA GLU A 120 19.68 23.98 5.38
C GLU A 120 19.17 24.81 6.56
N ALA A 121 18.23 25.72 6.32
CA ALA A 121 17.58 26.51 7.38
C ALA A 121 16.83 25.62 8.39
N ASP A 122 16.09 24.61 7.93
CA ASP A 122 15.43 23.64 8.79
C ASP A 122 16.43 22.84 9.64
N ALA A 123 17.60 22.49 9.06
CA ALA A 123 18.66 21.78 9.76
C ALA A 123 19.36 22.67 10.79
N GLU A 124 19.63 23.95 10.48
CA GLU A 124 20.18 24.93 11.41
C GLU A 124 19.22 25.21 12.57
N CYS A 125 17.93 25.38 12.27
CA CYS A 125 16.88 25.49 13.29
C CYS A 125 16.86 24.26 14.19
N GLY A 126 16.93 23.05 13.62
CA GLY A 126 17.02 21.80 14.38
C GLY A 126 18.26 21.74 15.29
N LYS A 127 19.43 22.17 14.80
CA LYS A 127 20.66 22.26 15.62
C LYS A 127 20.51 23.28 16.76
N ALA A 128 19.92 24.44 16.47
CA ALA A 128 19.67 25.48 17.47
C ALA A 128 18.69 25.01 18.56
N MET A 129 17.63 24.27 18.18
CA MET A 129 16.70 23.66 19.12
C MET A 129 17.39 22.64 20.03
N VAL A 130 18.27 21.79 19.47
CA VAL A 130 19.06 20.83 20.27
C VAL A 130 20.02 21.57 21.21
N ALA A 131 20.71 22.61 20.73
CA ALA A 131 21.60 23.44 21.56
C ALA A 131 20.85 24.16 22.69
N ALA A 132 19.60 24.56 22.45
CA ALA A 132 18.72 25.15 23.45
C ALA A 132 18.10 24.12 24.42
N GLY A 133 18.48 22.84 24.35
CA GLY A 133 17.94 21.78 25.20
C GLY A 133 16.49 21.38 24.87
N ILE A 134 15.96 21.81 23.74
CA ILE A 134 14.61 21.43 23.30
C ILE A 134 14.68 19.99 22.76
N GLN A 135 14.08 19.06 23.49
CA GLN A 135 14.00 17.65 23.10
C GLN A 135 13.17 17.49 21.81
N VAL A 136 13.86 17.35 20.67
CA VAL A 136 13.24 16.90 19.43
C VAL A 136 13.02 15.39 19.56
N GLN A 137 11.80 14.98 19.92
CA GLN A 137 11.45 13.56 20.00
C GLN A 137 11.69 12.88 18.64
N GLN A 138 12.78 12.12 18.54
CA GLN A 138 13.08 11.32 17.36
C GLN A 138 12.42 9.96 17.48
N HIS A 139 11.49 9.66 16.58
CA HIS A 139 10.85 8.34 16.51
C HIS A 139 11.78 7.34 15.83
N SER A 140 12.01 6.21 16.48
CA SER A 140 12.81 5.11 15.94
C SER A 140 11.96 4.21 15.01
N VAL A 141 12.61 3.39 14.19
CA VAL A 141 11.91 2.36 13.38
C VAL A 141 11.11 1.41 14.27
N ARG A 142 11.62 1.11 15.47
CA ARG A 142 10.94 0.28 16.46
C ARG A 142 9.63 0.91 16.94
N ASP A 143 9.61 2.22 17.14
CA ASP A 143 8.37 2.93 17.53
C ASP A 143 7.29 2.83 16.46
N TYR A 144 7.64 3.04 15.18
CA TYR A 144 6.69 2.87 14.07
C TYR A 144 6.21 1.42 13.97
N THR A 145 7.13 0.47 14.11
CA THR A 145 6.84 -0.97 14.04
C THR A 145 5.84 -1.36 15.13
N HIS A 146 6.08 -0.90 16.36
CA HIS A 146 5.19 -1.13 17.50
C HIS A 146 3.76 -0.63 17.25
N VAL A 147 3.63 0.60 16.72
CA VAL A 147 2.31 1.16 16.37
C VAL A 147 1.62 0.36 15.26
N ILE A 148 2.36 -0.04 14.22
CA ILE A 148 1.79 -0.83 13.12
C ILE A 148 1.30 -2.18 13.65
N VAL A 149 2.13 -2.90 14.42
CA VAL A 149 1.75 -4.19 15.01
C VAL A 149 0.56 -4.02 15.95
N THR A 150 0.53 -2.96 16.76
CA THR A 150 -0.63 -2.64 17.61
C THR A 150 -1.90 -2.46 16.79
N GLN A 151 -1.83 -1.73 15.66
CA GLN A 151 -2.96 -1.60 14.74
C GLN A 151 -3.41 -2.96 14.22
N LEU A 152 -2.48 -3.80 13.77
CA LEU A 152 -2.79 -5.11 13.19
C LEU A 152 -3.39 -6.08 14.22
N ASN A 153 -2.91 -6.05 15.46
CA ASN A 153 -3.47 -6.84 16.57
C ASN A 153 -4.91 -6.42 16.88
N LEU A 154 -5.17 -5.11 17.00
CA LEU A 154 -6.52 -4.59 17.27
C LEU A 154 -7.50 -4.98 16.15
N LEU A 155 -7.05 -4.92 14.89
CA LEU A 155 -7.83 -5.37 13.75
C LEU A 155 -8.08 -6.89 13.77
N GLN A 156 -7.08 -7.69 14.17
CA GLN A 156 -7.21 -9.14 14.32
C GLN A 156 -8.22 -9.52 15.41
N GLU A 157 -8.34 -8.71 16.46
CA GLU A 157 -9.35 -8.85 17.52
C GLU A 157 -10.75 -8.40 17.08
N GLY A 158 -10.91 -7.90 15.85
CA GLY A 158 -12.18 -7.40 15.32
C GLY A 158 -12.54 -5.99 15.78
N VAL A 159 -11.63 -5.30 16.47
CA VAL A 159 -11.80 -3.91 16.86
C VAL A 159 -11.41 -3.02 15.69
N SER A 160 -12.25 -2.03 15.37
CA SER A 160 -11.96 -1.04 14.32
C SER A 160 -11.67 0.34 14.94
N PRO A 161 -10.53 0.51 15.64
CA PRO A 161 -10.23 1.73 16.38
C PRO A 161 -9.88 2.89 15.44
N SER A 162 -10.12 4.11 15.89
CA SER A 162 -9.58 5.31 15.24
C SER A 162 -8.05 5.31 15.31
N ILE A 163 -7.38 5.99 14.38
CA ILE A 163 -5.90 6.07 14.40
C ILE A 163 -5.39 6.71 15.69
N SER A 164 -6.11 7.68 16.24
CA SER A 164 -5.80 8.25 17.56
C SER A 164 -5.83 7.19 18.66
N ALA A 165 -6.86 6.34 18.67
CA ALA A 165 -6.95 5.24 19.63
C ALA A 165 -5.82 4.21 19.45
N VAL A 166 -5.41 3.92 18.20
CA VAL A 166 -4.28 3.03 17.92
C VAL A 166 -2.97 3.57 18.51
N VAL A 167 -2.65 4.86 18.28
CA VAL A 167 -1.39 5.42 18.79
C VAL A 167 -1.40 5.58 20.31
N ILE A 168 -2.55 5.85 20.91
CA ILE A 168 -2.73 5.87 22.37
C ILE A 168 -2.56 4.46 22.94
N ALA A 169 -3.13 3.43 22.30
CA ALA A 169 -2.95 2.04 22.72
C ALA A 169 -1.48 1.58 22.62
N ALA A 170 -0.74 2.09 21.62
CA ALA A 170 0.68 1.77 21.46
C ALA A 170 1.57 2.46 22.52
N PHE A 171 1.19 3.65 22.99
CA PHE A 171 1.93 4.44 23.99
C PHE A 171 0.98 4.99 25.06
N PRO A 172 0.44 4.14 25.95
CA PRO A 172 -0.56 4.54 26.95
C PRO A 172 0.03 5.54 27.96
N ASP A 173 1.29 5.36 28.32
CA ASP A 173 1.98 6.18 29.33
C ASP A 173 2.61 7.47 28.74
N ASP A 174 2.63 7.61 27.41
CA ASP A 174 3.23 8.76 26.72
C ASP A 174 2.32 9.32 25.60
N PRO A 175 1.27 10.08 25.97
CA PRO A 175 0.34 10.67 25.02
C PRO A 175 0.99 11.75 24.13
N LYS A 176 2.07 12.37 24.60
CA LYS A 176 2.86 13.33 23.80
C LYS A 176 3.56 12.60 22.66
N LYS A 177 4.20 11.46 22.94
CA LYS A 177 4.80 10.60 21.92
C LYS A 177 3.77 10.02 20.97
N ALA A 178 2.61 9.57 21.45
CA ALA A 178 1.50 9.11 20.61
C ALA A 178 1.05 10.18 19.60
N THR A 179 0.90 11.42 20.06
CA THR A 179 0.52 12.55 19.19
C THR A 179 1.65 12.91 18.22
N SER A 180 2.88 12.93 18.70
CA SER A 180 4.08 13.26 17.90
C SER A 180 4.32 12.23 16.80
N ILE A 181 4.25 10.93 17.09
CA ILE A 181 4.53 9.86 16.13
C ILE A 181 3.48 9.83 15.02
N ARG A 182 2.20 10.03 15.36
CA ARG A 182 1.09 10.13 14.40
C ARG A 182 1.36 11.22 13.36
N ASN A 183 1.87 12.37 13.80
CA ASN A 183 2.14 13.52 12.93
C ASN A 183 3.50 13.46 12.22
N SER A 184 4.29 12.43 12.48
CA SER A 184 5.63 12.32 11.93
C SER A 184 5.64 12.17 10.40
N ARG A 185 6.59 12.85 9.76
CA ARG A 185 6.77 12.87 8.29
C ARG A 185 7.97 12.05 7.81
N HIS A 186 8.58 11.22 8.67
CA HIS A 186 9.75 10.42 8.31
C HIS A 186 9.41 9.18 7.48
N GLY A 187 9.17 9.40 6.18
CA GLY A 187 8.76 8.35 5.24
C GLY A 187 9.70 7.15 5.16
N ASN A 188 11.02 7.36 5.23
CA ASN A 188 12.01 6.28 5.16
C ASN A 188 11.95 5.34 6.37
N ARG A 189 11.85 5.89 7.59
CA ARG A 189 11.75 5.10 8.83
C ARG A 189 10.46 4.29 8.87
N ARG A 190 9.35 4.92 8.47
CA ARG A 190 8.05 4.24 8.30
C ARG A 190 8.12 3.10 7.27
N LYS A 191 8.78 3.31 6.13
CA LYS A 191 8.95 2.27 5.10
C LYS A 191 9.75 1.09 5.65
N GLN A 192 10.82 1.36 6.39
CA GLN A 192 11.60 0.31 7.08
C GLN A 192 10.74 -0.45 8.10
N ALA A 193 9.90 0.24 8.88
CA ALA A 193 9.02 -0.39 9.85
C ALA A 193 8.01 -1.35 9.22
N TYR A 194 7.37 -0.95 8.11
CA TYR A 194 6.48 -1.84 7.35
C TYR A 194 7.20 -3.04 6.71
N ASN A 195 8.51 -2.92 6.47
CA ASN A 195 9.32 -4.02 5.96
C ASN A 195 9.96 -4.86 7.08
N SER A 196 9.74 -4.52 8.35
CA SER A 196 10.21 -5.32 9.47
C SER A 196 9.54 -6.69 9.47
N ASP A 197 10.25 -7.71 9.97
CA ASP A 197 9.74 -9.07 9.99
C ASP A 197 8.47 -9.16 10.82
N ALA A 198 8.40 -8.48 11.97
CA ALA A 198 7.22 -8.45 12.82
C ALA A 198 5.94 -7.97 12.10
N VAL A 199 6.07 -7.02 11.16
CA VAL A 199 4.93 -6.55 10.37
C VAL A 199 4.66 -7.51 9.21
N ARG A 200 5.70 -7.88 8.44
CA ARG A 200 5.55 -8.73 7.25
C ARG A 200 5.04 -10.14 7.56
N SER A 201 5.40 -10.68 8.72
CA SER A 201 4.96 -12.01 9.15
C SER A 201 3.56 -11.99 9.78
N HIS A 202 3.01 -10.80 10.08
CA HIS A 202 1.74 -10.67 10.77
C HIS A 202 0.58 -11.24 9.91
N PRO A 203 -0.32 -12.06 10.47
CA PRO A 203 -1.42 -12.67 9.71
C PRO A 203 -2.28 -11.65 8.95
N MET A 204 -2.65 -10.54 9.61
CA MET A 204 -3.40 -9.46 8.96
C MET A 204 -2.65 -8.73 7.85
N GLU A 205 -1.33 -8.55 7.97
CA GLU A 205 -0.54 -7.96 6.89
C GLU A 205 -0.53 -8.89 5.66
N LYS A 206 -0.31 -10.20 5.88
CA LYS A 206 -0.35 -11.21 4.81
C LYS A 206 -1.72 -11.24 4.11
N ALA A 207 -2.79 -11.24 4.90
CA ALA A 207 -4.16 -11.20 4.39
C ALA A 207 -4.40 -9.98 3.49
N MET A 208 -4.07 -8.78 3.98
CA MET A 208 -4.20 -7.54 3.19
C MET A 208 -3.34 -7.58 1.92
N GLN A 209 -2.14 -8.14 1.99
CA GLN A 209 -1.27 -8.28 0.84
C GLN A 209 -1.86 -9.23 -0.22
N MET A 210 -2.51 -10.32 0.18
CA MET A 210 -3.18 -11.25 -0.75
C MET A 210 -4.38 -10.58 -1.44
N THR A 211 -5.19 -9.82 -0.70
CA THR A 211 -6.40 -9.18 -1.24
C THR A 211 -6.08 -7.97 -2.14
N HIS A 212 -5.15 -7.11 -1.72
CA HIS A 212 -4.90 -5.83 -2.40
C HIS A 212 -3.67 -5.83 -3.31
N GLY A 213 -2.78 -6.81 -3.14
CA GLY A 213 -1.51 -6.88 -3.83
C GLY A 213 -0.48 -5.85 -3.35
N ARG A 214 0.78 -6.09 -3.72
CA ARG A 214 1.92 -5.27 -3.27
C ARG A 214 1.86 -3.81 -3.77
N ALA A 215 1.35 -3.59 -4.99
CA ALA A 215 1.25 -2.25 -5.58
C ALA A 215 0.30 -1.33 -4.78
N SER A 216 -0.84 -1.86 -4.34
CA SER A 216 -1.78 -1.13 -3.49
C SER A 216 -1.18 -0.87 -2.12
N MET A 217 -0.57 -1.89 -1.50
CA MET A 217 0.08 -1.76 -0.18
C MET A 217 1.14 -0.65 -0.16
N ASN A 218 1.88 -0.46 -1.26
CA ASN A 218 2.89 0.59 -1.38
C ASN A 218 2.33 2.01 -1.26
N ARG A 219 1.02 2.24 -1.46
CA ARG A 219 0.38 3.56 -1.28
C ARG A 219 0.51 4.09 0.14
N ARG A 220 0.65 3.22 1.15
CA ARG A 220 0.91 3.66 2.53
C ARG A 220 2.23 4.44 2.65
N HIS A 221 3.19 4.19 1.76
CA HIS A 221 4.48 4.87 1.76
C HIS A 221 4.44 6.28 1.15
N THR A 222 3.41 6.62 0.38
CA THR A 222 3.25 7.95 -0.22
C THR A 222 2.51 8.94 0.69
N ALA A 223 1.96 8.47 1.80
CA ALA A 223 1.27 9.32 2.78
C ALA A 223 2.18 10.40 3.36
N GLY A 224 1.64 11.62 3.54
CA GLY A 224 2.38 12.78 4.04
C GLY A 224 2.76 12.67 5.53
N THR A 225 1.94 11.98 6.32
CA THR A 225 2.23 11.68 7.74
C THR A 225 2.10 10.18 8.03
N PHE A 226 2.61 9.74 9.18
CA PHE A 226 2.44 8.38 9.63
C PHE A 226 0.98 8.05 9.92
N GLY A 227 0.22 8.97 10.53
CA GLY A 227 -1.22 8.81 10.76
C GLY A 227 -1.99 8.54 9.48
N GLN A 228 -1.73 9.32 8.42
CA GLN A 228 -2.33 9.08 7.09
C GLN A 228 -1.94 7.71 6.50
N SER A 229 -0.74 7.22 6.81
CA SER A 229 -0.32 5.88 6.40
C SER A 229 -1.12 4.79 7.11
N LEU A 230 -1.35 4.96 8.42
CA LEU A 230 -2.19 4.08 9.22
C LEU A 230 -3.66 4.15 8.78
N ASP A 231 -4.16 5.31 8.35
CA ASP A 231 -5.50 5.48 7.77
C ASP A 231 -5.64 4.67 6.47
N ILE A 232 -4.64 4.72 5.59
CA ILE A 232 -4.62 3.90 4.36
C ILE A 232 -4.64 2.41 4.71
N ASN A 233 -3.84 1.99 5.69
CA ASN A 233 -3.81 0.61 6.16
C ASN A 233 -5.18 0.17 6.71
N HIS A 234 -5.81 1.02 7.51
CA HIS A 234 -7.14 0.78 8.06
C HIS A 234 -8.23 0.71 6.97
N ALA A 235 -8.14 1.55 5.94
CA ALA A 235 -9.05 1.52 4.80
C ALA A 235 -8.91 0.23 3.99
N MET A 236 -7.69 -0.28 3.80
CA MET A 236 -7.42 -1.57 3.15
C MET A 236 -8.01 -2.74 3.94
N PHE A 237 -7.93 -2.70 5.27
CA PHE A 237 -8.59 -3.70 6.10
C PHE A 237 -10.12 -3.68 5.90
N LYS A 238 -10.76 -2.50 6.02
CA LYS A 238 -12.21 -2.36 5.84
C LYS A 238 -12.71 -2.84 4.48
N SER A 239 -11.93 -2.62 3.41
CA SER A 239 -12.29 -3.11 2.08
C SER A 239 -12.13 -4.63 1.97
N CYS A 240 -11.10 -5.23 2.59
CA CYS A 240 -10.94 -6.69 2.68
C CYS A 240 -12.14 -7.34 3.38
N ASP A 241 -12.56 -6.81 4.53
CA ASP A 241 -13.73 -7.28 5.26
C ASP A 241 -15.02 -7.22 4.42
N ARG A 242 -15.16 -6.14 3.65
CA ARG A 242 -16.32 -5.96 2.77
C ARG A 242 -16.31 -6.97 1.63
N ILE A 243 -15.16 -7.22 1.00
CA ILE A 243 -15.01 -8.21 -0.07
C ILE A 243 -15.38 -9.59 0.47
N ALA A 244 -14.82 -10.01 1.60
CA ALA A 244 -15.12 -11.30 2.21
C ALA A 244 -16.60 -11.48 2.55
N LYS A 245 -17.27 -10.43 3.05
CA LYS A 245 -18.73 -10.45 3.31
C LYS A 245 -19.54 -10.57 2.03
N LEU A 246 -19.12 -9.91 0.96
CA LEU A 246 -19.78 -9.99 -0.34
C LEU A 246 -19.61 -11.37 -0.97
N GLU A 247 -18.42 -11.95 -0.94
CA GLU A 247 -18.16 -13.32 -1.42
C GLU A 247 -19.03 -14.35 -0.69
N ALA A 248 -19.13 -14.24 0.64
CA ALA A 248 -20.00 -15.11 1.44
C ALA A 248 -21.49 -14.96 1.05
N ARG A 249 -21.93 -13.72 0.76
CA ARG A 249 -23.30 -13.46 0.32
C ARG A 249 -23.57 -14.01 -1.09
N VAL A 250 -22.61 -13.88 -2.00
CA VAL A 250 -22.69 -14.45 -3.36
C VAL A 250 -22.80 -15.98 -3.27
N GLN A 251 -21.95 -16.63 -2.48
CA GLN A 251 -22.02 -18.09 -2.27
C GLN A 251 -23.37 -18.55 -1.70
N LEU A 252 -23.95 -17.78 -0.76
CA LEU A 252 -25.28 -18.07 -0.22
C LEU A 252 -26.37 -17.92 -1.30
N LEU A 253 -26.31 -16.85 -2.10
CA LEU A 253 -27.26 -16.61 -3.18
C LEU A 253 -27.16 -17.66 -4.29
N GLU A 254 -25.95 -18.09 -4.64
CA GLU A 254 -25.72 -19.18 -5.59
C GLU A 254 -26.34 -20.49 -5.10
N GLN A 255 -26.18 -20.82 -3.80
CA GLN A 255 -26.81 -21.99 -3.20
C GLN A 255 -28.34 -21.89 -3.20
N GLN A 256 -28.90 -20.72 -2.89
CA GLN A 256 -30.34 -20.49 -2.93
C GLN A 256 -30.88 -20.62 -4.37
N MET A 257 -30.21 -20.02 -5.35
CA MET A 257 -30.58 -20.12 -6.76
C MET A 257 -30.54 -21.56 -7.25
N GLN A 258 -29.51 -22.34 -6.88
CA GLN A 258 -29.43 -23.77 -7.22
C GLN A 258 -30.60 -24.57 -6.61
N SER A 259 -30.94 -24.31 -5.34
CA SER A 259 -32.11 -24.93 -4.70
C SER A 259 -33.43 -24.58 -5.39
N THR A 260 -33.61 -23.32 -5.79
CA THR A 260 -34.82 -22.89 -6.51
C THR A 260 -34.91 -23.54 -7.89
N LYS A 261 -33.83 -23.51 -8.68
CA LYS A 261 -33.77 -24.17 -10.00
C LYS A 261 -34.09 -25.66 -9.90
N GLN A 262 -33.57 -26.35 -8.88
CA GLN A 262 -33.86 -27.77 -8.68
C GLN A 262 -35.35 -28.00 -8.35
N ARG A 263 -35.95 -27.13 -7.52
CA ARG A 263 -37.37 -27.21 -7.18
C ARG A 263 -38.29 -26.95 -8.37
N GLU A 264 -37.94 -25.98 -9.21
CA GLU A 264 -38.64 -25.68 -10.48
C GLU A 264 -38.50 -26.85 -11.46
N ALA A 265 -37.30 -27.37 -11.68
CA ALA A 265 -37.09 -28.53 -12.56
C ALA A 265 -37.87 -29.78 -12.12
N LEU A 266 -38.01 -30.01 -10.80
CA LEU A 266 -38.84 -31.09 -10.28
C LEU A 266 -40.34 -30.82 -10.49
N ALA A 267 -40.78 -29.56 -10.36
CA ALA A 267 -42.16 -29.18 -10.65
C ALA A 267 -42.49 -29.37 -12.14
N ASP A 268 -41.58 -28.96 -13.04
CA ASP A 268 -41.70 -29.15 -14.50
C ASP A 268 -41.70 -30.64 -14.88
N ALA A 269 -40.96 -31.48 -14.15
CA ALA A 269 -41.00 -32.94 -14.29
C ALA A 269 -42.27 -33.58 -13.71
N GLY A 270 -43.22 -32.80 -13.21
CA GLY A 270 -44.49 -33.28 -12.66
C GLY A 270 -44.41 -33.83 -11.23
N CYS A 271 -43.27 -33.66 -10.53
CA CYS A 271 -43.14 -34.05 -9.13
C CYS A 271 -43.82 -32.98 -8.25
N THR A 272 -45.07 -33.20 -7.88
CA THR A 272 -45.88 -32.23 -7.14
C THR A 272 -45.80 -32.46 -5.63
N THR A 273 -45.64 -33.71 -5.19
CA THR A 273 -45.58 -34.06 -3.77
C THR A 273 -44.15 -34.10 -3.23
N SER A 274 -43.98 -33.87 -1.92
CA SER A 274 -42.67 -33.97 -1.25
C SER A 274 -42.07 -35.38 -1.38
N ARG A 275 -42.90 -36.42 -1.48
CA ARG A 275 -42.47 -37.80 -1.69
C ARG A 275 -41.86 -37.98 -3.07
N GLU A 276 -42.56 -37.56 -4.12
CA GLU A 276 -42.07 -37.62 -5.51
C GLU A 276 -40.78 -36.85 -5.69
N LYS A 277 -40.69 -35.63 -5.14
CA LYS A 277 -39.48 -34.79 -5.21
C LYS A 277 -38.27 -35.47 -4.56
N VAL A 278 -38.45 -36.13 -3.41
CA VAL A 278 -37.38 -36.85 -2.71
C VAL A 278 -36.95 -38.09 -3.49
N LEU A 279 -37.90 -38.85 -4.04
CA LEU A 279 -37.61 -40.05 -4.83
C LEU A 279 -36.93 -39.71 -6.15
N ALA A 280 -37.42 -38.73 -6.89
CA ALA A 280 -36.82 -38.29 -8.15
C ALA A 280 -35.36 -37.82 -7.97
N LEU A 281 -35.05 -37.11 -6.88
CA LEU A 281 -33.66 -36.73 -6.57
C LEU A 281 -32.82 -37.93 -6.11
N TYR A 282 -33.41 -38.87 -5.40
CA TYR A 282 -32.72 -40.10 -4.97
C TYR A 282 -32.38 -40.99 -6.17
N ASP A 283 -33.29 -41.09 -7.14
CA ASP A 283 -33.10 -41.84 -8.39
C ASP A 283 -32.06 -41.18 -9.30
N GLN A 284 -31.88 -39.86 -9.20
CA GLN A 284 -30.75 -39.12 -9.79
C GLN A 284 -29.40 -39.36 -9.07
N GLY A 285 -29.37 -40.23 -8.05
CA GLY A 285 -28.17 -40.60 -7.30
C GLY A 285 -27.73 -39.58 -6.24
N LYS A 286 -28.59 -38.61 -5.89
CA LYS A 286 -28.26 -37.59 -4.87
C LYS A 286 -28.24 -38.19 -3.47
N ARG A 287 -27.28 -37.75 -2.64
CA ARG A 287 -27.17 -38.21 -1.24
C ARG A 287 -28.27 -37.57 -0.39
N GLN A 288 -28.72 -38.28 0.66
CA GLN A 288 -29.79 -37.82 1.55
C GLN A 288 -29.57 -36.41 2.14
N THR A 289 -28.33 -36.06 2.48
CA THR A 289 -27.94 -34.73 2.98
C THR A 289 -28.03 -33.65 1.90
N GLU A 290 -27.75 -34.01 0.65
CA GLU A 290 -27.85 -33.11 -0.50
C GLU A 290 -29.32 -32.89 -0.88
N ILE A 291 -30.15 -33.93 -0.85
CA ILE A 291 -31.61 -33.85 -1.05
C ILE A 291 -32.25 -32.92 -0.01
N ALA A 292 -31.90 -33.12 1.27
CA ALA A 292 -32.37 -32.27 2.36
C ALA A 292 -32.05 -30.78 2.13
N ARG A 293 -30.82 -30.50 1.65
CA ARG A 293 -30.38 -29.13 1.34
C ARG A 293 -31.08 -28.55 0.11
N LEU A 294 -31.26 -29.34 -0.95
CA LEU A 294 -31.88 -28.89 -2.20
C LEU A 294 -33.37 -28.59 -2.05
N LEU A 295 -34.08 -29.40 -1.27
CA LEU A 295 -35.52 -29.26 -1.02
C LEU A 295 -35.86 -28.38 0.20
N ASP A 296 -34.87 -27.90 0.93
CA ASP A 296 -35.04 -27.17 2.19
C ASP A 296 -35.88 -27.96 3.22
N MET A 297 -35.54 -29.24 3.39
CA MET A 297 -36.22 -30.18 4.27
C MET A 297 -35.27 -30.75 5.32
N SER A 298 -35.79 -31.15 6.48
CA SER A 298 -34.94 -31.79 7.50
C SER A 298 -34.43 -33.16 7.02
N LEU A 299 -33.19 -33.51 7.38
CA LEU A 299 -32.60 -34.80 7.04
C LEU A 299 -33.44 -35.98 7.55
N ASN A 300 -34.07 -35.83 8.71
CA ASN A 300 -34.94 -36.84 9.29
C ASN A 300 -36.20 -37.06 8.45
N THR A 301 -36.77 -35.99 7.89
CA THR A 301 -37.91 -36.07 6.97
C THR A 301 -37.53 -36.82 5.69
N VAL A 302 -36.37 -36.51 5.10
CA VAL A 302 -35.87 -37.21 3.90
C VAL A 302 -35.64 -38.70 4.19
N LYS A 303 -35.00 -39.03 5.32
CA LYS A 303 -34.78 -40.42 5.74
C LYS A 303 -36.10 -41.17 5.94
N ALA A 304 -37.08 -40.55 6.59
CA ALA A 304 -38.39 -41.16 6.83
C ALA A 304 -39.12 -41.46 5.52
N ILE A 305 -39.08 -40.54 4.54
CA ILE A 305 -39.68 -40.73 3.22
C ILE A 305 -39.02 -41.89 2.47
N LEU A 306 -37.69 -41.94 2.42
CA LEU A 306 -36.94 -43.01 1.74
C LEU A 306 -37.08 -44.38 2.43
N ARG A 307 -37.25 -44.41 3.76
CA ARG A 307 -37.48 -45.65 4.50
C ARG A 307 -38.86 -46.22 4.18
N ARG A 308 -39.90 -45.37 4.25
CA ARG A 308 -41.29 -45.77 3.94
C ARG A 308 -41.49 -46.19 2.49
N SER A 309 -40.65 -45.72 1.57
CA SER A 309 -40.70 -46.15 0.17
C SER A 309 -40.00 -47.48 -0.10
N LYS A 310 -39.20 -48.00 0.83
CA LYS A 310 -38.54 -49.32 0.73
C LYS A 310 -39.29 -50.43 1.46
N GLU A 311 -40.17 -50.07 2.40
CA GLU A 311 -40.98 -50.99 3.20
C GLU A 311 -42.33 -51.37 2.55
N GLY A 312 -42.67 -50.77 1.40
CA GLY A 312 -43.86 -51.09 0.60
C GLY A 312 -43.46 -51.51 -0.80
#